data_AF-A0A8K0NWG4-F1
#
_entry.id   AF-A0A8K0NWG4-F1
#
_cell.length_a   1.000
_cell.length_b   1.000
_cell.length_c   1.000
_cell.angle_alpha   90.00
_cell.angle_beta   90.00
_cell.angle_gamma   90.00
#
_symmetry.space_group_name_H-M   'P 1'
#
loop_
_entity.id
_entity.type
_entity.pdbx_description
1 polymer ?
#
loop_
_entity_poly.entity_id
_entity_poly.type
_entity_poly.pdbx_seq_one_letter_code
_entity_poly.pdbx_strand_id
1 'polypeptide(L)'
;MELALLHIMNYSTMHCYLILTLMVLECYERVSGLDIGRHGNMKKRNAINSRPNVVVLLADDVGWGDLGANGEQDSSSLTDFIPKSVTPILDKLAKKGLRFTDFHTGASVCSPSRAALLTSRLGLRTGVVQNFAVDSAGGLPENETTVAKVLLDAGYRTAMFGKWHLGLTKGHHPLDHGFQSYLGVPYSLDMGCTNPPGVNIPMCPGCEMGYDMYDRGLLQCVQNIALPLISNRTIVQQPVKLEKISSAMAYFAEDFIMNRYGNSDPFFLYGAFSQAHVPLLTEHGSNQKEKVFNETLSEMDDIVRRILIAVEKSNHMLKKAGLPTQETLIWFLKTNVERIMLHPNSGASGPNGEIGAVRIGSYKAVFYTGGAASCGGYTPPEDHSRNPLVFNLAVDPAESEPLSPLSEKYWWFMSKVTNALSDFYMSLKVDNTSVTDYSVNDMAKPCCSRESHVCRCPWDMI
;
A
#
# COMPACT_ATOMS: atom_id res chain seq x y z
N MET A 1 -37.03 14.16 -22.16
CA MET A 1 -36.02 14.94 -22.91
C MET A 1 -34.64 14.51 -22.41
N GLU A 2 -34.40 13.21 -22.40
CA GLU A 2 -33.20 12.54 -21.86
C GLU A 2 -33.02 11.28 -22.70
N LEU A 3 -32.17 11.34 -23.74
CA LEU A 3 -31.74 10.17 -24.55
C LEU A 3 -30.67 10.57 -25.59
N ALA A 4 -29.80 11.52 -25.25
CA ALA A 4 -28.82 12.09 -26.18
C ALA A 4 -27.50 12.46 -25.49
N LEU A 5 -26.74 11.45 -25.04
CA LEU A 5 -25.35 11.62 -24.55
C LEU A 5 -24.57 10.28 -24.53
N LEU A 6 -24.81 9.41 -25.53
CA LEU A 6 -24.23 8.04 -25.59
C LEU A 6 -23.56 7.72 -26.95
N HIS A 7 -23.14 8.74 -27.68
CA HIS A 7 -22.26 8.61 -28.85
C HIS A 7 -21.14 9.66 -28.76
N ILE A 8 -19.96 9.29 -29.28
CA ILE A 8 -18.67 10.01 -29.18
C ILE A 8 -17.93 9.83 -27.83
N MET A 9 -17.44 8.61 -27.57
CA MET A 9 -16.15 8.41 -26.86
C MET A 9 -15.39 7.26 -27.54
N ASN A 10 -14.10 7.46 -27.82
CA ASN A 10 -13.28 6.53 -28.62
C ASN A 10 -12.80 5.32 -27.79
N TYR A 11 -12.79 4.14 -28.41
CA TYR A 11 -12.60 2.84 -27.75
C TYR A 11 -11.15 2.48 -27.30
N SER A 12 -10.22 3.44 -27.25
CA SER A 12 -8.76 3.15 -27.12
C SER A 12 -8.15 3.40 -25.73
N THR A 13 -8.81 4.10 -24.81
CA THR A 13 -8.22 4.50 -23.51
C THR A 13 -8.79 3.77 -22.28
N MET A 14 -9.74 2.84 -22.46
CA MET A 14 -10.56 2.31 -21.36
C MET A 14 -10.13 0.92 -20.83
N HIS A 15 -8.82 0.65 -20.70
CA HIS A 15 -8.32 -0.65 -20.22
C HIS A 15 -7.26 -0.61 -19.09
N CYS A 16 -6.91 0.58 -18.58
CA CYS A 16 -5.82 0.78 -17.59
C CYS A 16 -6.24 0.73 -16.10
N TYR A 17 -7.30 -0.01 -15.75
CA TYR A 17 -7.82 -0.04 -14.36
C TYR A 17 -8.34 -1.40 -13.90
N LEU A 18 -8.04 -2.48 -14.65
CA LEU A 18 -8.98 -3.61 -14.74
C LEU A 18 -9.21 -4.39 -13.44
N ILE A 19 -8.26 -4.52 -12.49
CA ILE A 19 -8.53 -5.32 -11.27
C ILE A 19 -9.22 -4.54 -10.14
N LEU A 20 -8.84 -3.29 -9.84
CA LEU A 20 -9.62 -2.49 -8.87
C LEU A 20 -10.98 -2.10 -9.48
N THR A 21 -11.04 -1.91 -10.81
CA THR A 21 -12.30 -1.70 -11.52
C THR A 21 -13.09 -2.98 -11.71
N LEU A 22 -12.50 -4.19 -11.69
CA LEU A 22 -13.26 -5.45 -11.55
C LEU A 22 -13.70 -5.69 -10.11
N MET A 23 -12.96 -5.25 -9.07
CA MET A 23 -13.52 -5.22 -7.71
C MET A 23 -14.73 -4.29 -7.65
N VAL A 24 -14.60 -3.07 -8.17
CA VAL A 24 -15.69 -2.10 -8.16
C VAL A 24 -16.82 -2.51 -9.11
N LEU A 25 -16.56 -3.08 -10.30
CA LEU A 25 -17.61 -3.57 -11.22
C LEU A 25 -18.24 -4.87 -10.72
N GLU A 26 -17.49 -5.89 -10.30
CA GLU A 26 -18.11 -7.12 -9.79
C GLU A 26 -18.87 -6.84 -8.48
N CYS A 27 -18.38 -5.93 -7.63
CA CYS A 27 -19.14 -5.46 -6.48
C CYS A 27 -20.35 -4.61 -6.93
N TYR A 28 -20.20 -3.67 -7.86
CA TYR A 28 -21.28 -2.79 -8.36
C TYR A 28 -22.36 -3.55 -9.13
N GLU A 29 -22.03 -4.55 -9.95
CA GLU A 29 -22.97 -5.44 -10.63
C GLU A 29 -23.70 -6.32 -9.59
N ARG A 30 -22.98 -6.85 -8.58
CA ARG A 30 -23.59 -7.56 -7.43
C ARG A 30 -24.42 -6.64 -6.51
N VAL A 31 -24.15 -5.33 -6.48
CA VAL A 31 -24.85 -4.31 -5.64
C VAL A 31 -26.04 -3.68 -6.37
N SER A 32 -25.95 -3.45 -7.68
CA SER A 32 -26.98 -2.78 -8.51
C SER A 32 -27.95 -3.76 -9.18
N GLY A 33 -27.60 -5.04 -9.28
CA GLY A 33 -28.44 -6.07 -9.90
C GLY A 33 -28.55 -5.96 -11.43
N LEU A 34 -27.70 -5.15 -12.07
CA LEU A 34 -27.62 -4.98 -13.51
C LEU A 34 -26.44 -5.76 -14.08
N ASP A 35 -26.75 -6.80 -14.86
CA ASP A 35 -25.80 -7.63 -15.59
C ASP A 35 -25.56 -7.00 -16.98
N ILE A 36 -24.35 -6.47 -17.23
CA ILE A 36 -23.95 -5.91 -18.54
C ILE A 36 -23.10 -6.93 -19.32
N GLY A 37 -23.47 -8.21 -19.25
CA GLY A 37 -22.92 -9.29 -20.05
C GLY A 37 -23.40 -9.27 -21.52
N ARG A 38 -22.46 -9.31 -22.46
CA ARG A 38 -22.74 -9.42 -23.91
C ARG A 38 -23.38 -10.77 -24.27
N HIS A 39 -24.61 -10.72 -24.78
CA HIS A 39 -25.33 -11.76 -25.54
C HIS A 39 -25.53 -13.14 -24.87
N GLY A 40 -26.78 -13.43 -24.48
CA GLY A 40 -27.35 -14.78 -24.52
C GLY A 40 -27.86 -15.35 -23.21
N ASN A 41 -29.20 -15.38 -23.06
CA ASN A 41 -29.96 -16.08 -22.02
C ASN A 41 -29.72 -15.66 -20.55
N MET A 42 -30.53 -14.69 -20.10
CA MET A 42 -30.73 -14.38 -18.68
C MET A 42 -31.23 -15.60 -17.90
N LYS A 43 -30.34 -16.27 -17.16
CA LYS A 43 -30.75 -17.04 -15.98
C LYS A 43 -30.77 -16.09 -14.79
N LYS A 44 -31.97 -15.75 -14.28
CA LYS A 44 -32.11 -15.13 -12.95
C LYS A 44 -31.44 -16.04 -11.92
N ARG A 45 -30.23 -15.67 -11.47
CA ARG A 45 -29.71 -16.16 -10.19
C ARG A 45 -30.61 -15.62 -9.09
N ASN A 46 -30.97 -16.45 -8.12
CA ASN A 46 -31.61 -15.98 -6.89
C ASN A 46 -30.58 -15.21 -6.06
N ALA A 47 -30.34 -13.96 -6.44
CA ALA A 47 -29.42 -13.03 -5.77
C ALA A 47 -30.04 -12.52 -4.46
N ILE A 48 -30.35 -13.43 -3.54
CA ILE A 48 -30.70 -13.09 -2.16
C ILE A 48 -29.39 -12.90 -1.38
N ASN A 49 -28.93 -11.66 -1.38
CA ASN A 49 -28.41 -11.00 -0.17
C ASN A 49 -27.05 -11.47 0.43
N SER A 50 -25.94 -11.30 -0.30
CA SER A 50 -24.60 -11.23 0.32
C SER A 50 -23.59 -10.38 -0.47
N ARG A 51 -23.59 -9.06 -0.20
CA ARG A 51 -22.40 -8.22 -0.46
C ARG A 51 -21.22 -8.80 0.34
N PRO A 52 -20.07 -9.12 -0.26
CA PRO A 52 -18.97 -9.75 0.45
C PRO A 52 -18.27 -8.75 1.37
N ASN A 53 -17.69 -9.23 2.47
CA ASN A 53 -16.69 -8.47 3.20
C ASN A 53 -15.40 -8.38 2.37
N VAL A 54 -14.70 -7.27 2.46
CA VAL A 54 -13.45 -7.03 1.74
C VAL A 54 -12.35 -6.77 2.77
N VAL A 55 -11.30 -7.57 2.75
CA VAL A 55 -10.06 -7.33 3.52
C VAL A 55 -8.94 -7.11 2.53
N VAL A 56 -8.27 -5.95 2.62
CA VAL A 56 -7.07 -5.65 1.86
C VAL A 56 -5.91 -5.52 2.82
N LEU A 57 -4.88 -6.34 2.62
CA LEU A 57 -3.66 -6.38 3.41
C LEU A 57 -2.49 -5.89 2.54
N LEU A 58 -1.87 -4.78 2.96
CA LEU A 58 -0.69 -4.20 2.34
C LEU A 58 0.48 -4.31 3.32
N ALA A 59 1.53 -5.02 2.91
CA ALA A 59 2.80 -5.05 3.62
C ALA A 59 3.66 -3.82 3.28
N ASP A 60 4.64 -3.53 4.14
CA ASP A 60 5.57 -2.40 3.99
C ASP A 60 6.99 -2.97 3.86
N ASP A 61 7.73 -2.54 2.84
CA ASP A 61 9.09 -3.00 2.50
C ASP A 61 9.32 -4.52 2.31
N VAL A 62 8.28 -5.34 2.26
CA VAL A 62 8.39 -6.78 1.98
C VAL A 62 8.68 -7.03 0.49
N GLY A 63 9.77 -7.75 0.22
CA GLY A 63 10.28 -8.19 -1.08
C GLY A 63 9.42 -9.26 -1.76
N TRP A 64 9.87 -9.77 -2.92
CA TRP A 64 9.18 -10.87 -3.60
C TRP A 64 9.49 -12.24 -2.94
N GLY A 65 10.77 -12.48 -2.61
CA GLY A 65 11.26 -13.74 -2.06
C GLY A 65 11.03 -13.95 -0.56
N ASP A 66 10.64 -12.91 0.18
CA ASP A 66 10.54 -12.92 1.65
C ASP A 66 9.40 -13.79 2.19
N LEU A 67 8.41 -14.12 1.35
CA LEU A 67 7.30 -15.01 1.71
C LEU A 67 7.65 -16.46 1.40
N GLY A 68 7.35 -17.38 2.32
CA GLY A 68 7.59 -18.82 2.14
C GLY A 68 6.94 -19.41 0.88
N ALA A 69 5.82 -18.85 0.43
CA ALA A 69 5.13 -19.19 -0.81
C ALA A 69 5.87 -18.79 -2.12
N ASN A 70 6.92 -17.97 -2.02
CA ASN A 70 7.65 -17.40 -3.17
C ASN A 70 9.15 -17.76 -3.20
N GLY A 71 9.73 -18.24 -2.10
CA GLY A 71 11.13 -18.69 -2.07
C GLY A 71 11.40 -19.92 -2.93
N GLU A 72 12.65 -20.06 -3.40
CA GLU A 72 13.10 -21.29 -4.09
C GLU A 72 13.12 -22.49 -3.12
N GLN A 73 12.81 -23.69 -3.63
CA GLN A 73 12.87 -24.92 -2.84
C GLN A 73 14.27 -25.57 -2.82
N ASP A 74 15.23 -25.00 -3.55
CA ASP A 74 16.54 -25.62 -3.77
C ASP A 74 17.56 -25.19 -2.71
N SER A 75 17.86 -26.09 -1.78
CA SER A 75 18.85 -25.92 -0.71
C SER A 75 20.29 -26.06 -1.20
N SER A 76 20.60 -25.41 -2.33
CA SER A 76 21.92 -25.42 -2.98
C SER A 76 22.30 -24.07 -3.61
N SER A 77 21.34 -23.15 -3.78
CA SER A 77 21.62 -21.72 -4.00
C SER A 77 22.15 -21.08 -2.71
N LEU A 78 22.75 -19.88 -2.83
CA LEU A 78 23.29 -19.08 -1.71
C LEU A 78 22.18 -18.46 -0.81
N THR A 79 21.06 -19.17 -0.65
CA THR A 79 19.80 -18.75 -0.01
C THR A 79 19.38 -19.67 1.13
N ASP A 80 20.35 -20.34 1.80
CA ASP A 80 20.16 -21.06 3.09
C ASP A 80 19.64 -20.16 4.24
N PHE A 81 19.43 -18.87 3.98
CA PHE A 81 19.16 -17.80 4.94
C PHE A 81 17.68 -17.55 5.26
N ILE A 82 16.72 -18.13 4.53
CA ILE A 82 15.28 -18.06 4.87
C ILE A 82 14.85 -19.39 5.50
N PRO A 83 14.59 -19.44 6.82
CA PRO A 83 14.05 -20.63 7.47
C PRO A 83 12.72 -21.05 6.83
N LYS A 84 12.50 -22.36 6.68
CA LYS A 84 11.26 -22.92 6.12
C LYS A 84 10.01 -22.33 6.78
N SER A 85 9.29 -21.49 6.04
CA SER A 85 7.96 -20.96 6.37
C SER A 85 7.89 -20.15 7.67
N VAL A 86 8.50 -18.96 7.67
CA VAL A 86 8.23 -17.90 8.68
C VAL A 86 6.85 -17.24 8.51
N THR A 87 6.17 -17.52 7.38
CA THR A 87 4.82 -17.03 7.04
C THR A 87 3.80 -18.19 6.80
N PRO A 88 3.60 -19.12 7.76
CA PRO A 88 2.84 -20.35 7.54
C PRO A 88 1.33 -20.15 7.32
N ILE A 89 0.76 -18.98 7.60
CA ILE A 89 -0.65 -18.66 7.35
C ILE A 89 -0.82 -18.06 5.94
N LEU A 90 0.05 -17.13 5.54
CA LEU A 90 0.12 -16.63 4.17
C LEU A 90 0.45 -17.76 3.18
N ASP A 91 1.32 -18.70 3.53
CA ASP A 91 1.62 -19.89 2.73
C ASP A 91 0.38 -20.78 2.52
N LYS A 92 -0.50 -20.87 3.53
CA LYS A 92 -1.78 -21.60 3.43
C LYS A 92 -2.81 -20.82 2.60
N LEU A 93 -2.85 -19.50 2.69
CA LEU A 93 -3.69 -18.65 1.84
C LEU A 93 -3.27 -18.77 0.38
N ALA A 94 -1.97 -18.67 0.08
CA ALA A 94 -1.40 -18.84 -1.25
C ALA A 94 -1.71 -20.22 -1.88
N LYS A 95 -1.73 -21.29 -1.06
CA LYS A 95 -2.09 -22.65 -1.49
C LYS A 95 -3.60 -22.89 -1.67
N LYS A 96 -4.46 -22.07 -1.06
CA LYS A 96 -5.94 -22.20 -1.11
C LYS A 96 -6.63 -21.18 -2.00
N GLY A 97 -5.97 -20.06 -2.31
CA GLY A 97 -6.49 -18.97 -3.12
C GLY A 97 -5.75 -18.83 -4.45
N LEU A 98 -5.84 -17.64 -5.03
CA LEU A 98 -5.09 -17.25 -6.23
C LEU A 98 -3.78 -16.56 -5.82
N ARG A 99 -2.64 -17.01 -6.36
CA ARG A 99 -1.33 -16.37 -6.19
C ARG A 99 -0.88 -15.78 -7.53
N PHE A 100 -0.53 -14.50 -7.52
CA PHE A 100 0.04 -13.79 -8.66
C PHE A 100 1.57 -13.88 -8.63
N THR A 101 2.20 -14.24 -9.74
CA THR A 101 3.67 -14.23 -9.93
C THR A 101 4.18 -13.00 -10.66
N ASP A 102 3.29 -12.06 -10.96
CA ASP A 102 3.48 -10.83 -11.71
C ASP A 102 2.36 -9.88 -11.24
N PHE A 103 2.64 -8.64 -10.82
CA PHE A 103 2.94 -8.39 -9.39
C PHE A 103 3.34 -6.93 -8.99
N HIS A 104 3.14 -5.90 -9.83
CA HIS A 104 3.78 -4.56 -9.73
C HIS A 104 3.01 -3.48 -8.96
N THR A 105 3.65 -2.76 -8.03
CA THR A 105 3.06 -1.56 -7.39
C THR A 105 2.93 -0.35 -8.32
N GLY A 106 2.01 0.55 -7.99
CA GLY A 106 1.85 1.84 -8.68
C GLY A 106 3.02 2.82 -8.52
N ALA A 107 3.96 2.54 -7.61
CA ALA A 107 5.26 3.19 -7.46
C ALA A 107 6.22 2.32 -6.62
N SER A 108 7.51 2.67 -6.58
CA SER A 108 8.53 1.97 -5.78
C SER A 108 8.67 2.46 -4.34
N VAL A 109 7.91 3.47 -3.90
CA VAL A 109 7.97 4.02 -2.54
C VAL A 109 6.58 4.18 -1.90
N CYS A 110 6.55 4.33 -0.58
CA CYS A 110 5.37 4.23 0.28
C CYS A 110 4.16 5.09 -0.14
N SER A 111 4.25 6.43 -0.07
CA SER A 111 3.09 7.31 -0.27
C SER A 111 2.48 7.19 -1.68
N PRO A 112 3.25 7.26 -2.78
CA PRO A 112 2.69 7.12 -4.13
C PRO A 112 2.08 5.74 -4.39
N SER A 113 2.67 4.67 -3.83
CA SER A 113 2.10 3.31 -3.93
C SER A 113 0.78 3.19 -3.17
N ARG A 114 0.69 3.75 -1.95
CA ARG A 114 -0.53 3.79 -1.12
C ARG A 114 -1.62 4.64 -1.76
N ALA A 115 -1.28 5.80 -2.34
CA ALA A 115 -2.20 6.64 -3.09
C ALA A 115 -2.76 5.88 -4.31
N ALA A 116 -1.90 5.23 -5.09
CA ALA A 116 -2.30 4.47 -6.27
C ALA A 116 -3.19 3.27 -5.92
N LEU A 117 -2.91 2.56 -4.82
CA LEU A 117 -3.77 1.48 -4.34
C LEU A 117 -5.18 1.98 -3.95
N LEU A 118 -5.25 3.09 -3.22
CA LEU A 118 -6.52 3.59 -2.69
C LEU A 118 -7.38 4.30 -3.74
N THR A 119 -6.78 4.98 -4.72
CA THR A 119 -7.50 5.78 -5.75
C THR A 119 -7.60 5.10 -7.11
N SER A 120 -6.85 4.01 -7.34
CA SER A 120 -6.52 3.44 -8.65
C SER A 120 -5.77 4.38 -9.62
N ARG A 121 -5.36 5.58 -9.19
CA ARG A 121 -4.74 6.62 -10.02
C ARG A 121 -3.24 6.74 -9.74
N LEU A 122 -2.42 6.79 -10.80
CA LEU A 122 -0.96 6.98 -10.69
C LEU A 122 -0.63 8.32 -10.01
N GLY A 123 0.55 8.42 -9.39
CA GLY A 123 1.03 9.64 -8.71
C GLY A 123 0.97 10.92 -9.58
N LEU A 124 1.21 10.79 -10.89
CA LEU A 124 1.07 11.88 -11.87
C LEU A 124 -0.36 12.44 -12.03
N ARG A 125 -1.38 11.69 -11.60
CA ARG A 125 -2.79 12.10 -11.61
C ARG A 125 -3.28 12.58 -10.24
N THR A 126 -2.79 11.99 -9.17
CA THR A 126 -3.16 12.34 -7.79
C THR A 126 -2.34 13.48 -7.20
N GLY A 127 -1.21 13.83 -7.83
CA GLY A 127 -0.20 14.72 -7.27
C GLY A 127 0.75 14.02 -6.29
N VAL A 128 0.46 12.79 -5.86
CA VAL A 128 1.27 12.05 -4.89
C VAL A 128 2.41 11.32 -5.60
N VAL A 129 3.49 12.05 -5.91
CA VAL A 129 4.67 11.55 -6.68
C VAL A 129 5.88 11.14 -5.83
N GLN A 130 5.91 11.55 -4.56
CA GLN A 130 6.96 11.23 -3.59
C GLN A 130 6.40 10.95 -2.19
N ASN A 131 7.23 10.41 -1.31
CA ASN A 131 6.89 10.23 0.11
C ASN A 131 6.64 11.57 0.82
N PHE A 132 5.65 11.60 1.71
CA PHE A 132 5.43 12.70 2.63
C PHE A 132 6.41 12.64 3.82
N ALA A 133 6.83 13.82 4.29
CA ALA A 133 7.50 14.00 5.57
C ALA A 133 6.46 14.20 6.70
N VAL A 134 6.91 14.12 7.95
CA VAL A 134 6.08 14.34 9.16
C VAL A 134 5.39 15.71 9.15
N ASP A 135 6.10 16.70 8.62
CA ASP A 135 5.71 18.11 8.60
C ASP A 135 5.32 18.62 7.22
N SER A 136 5.05 17.71 6.27
CA SER A 136 4.42 18.08 5.00
C SER A 136 3.05 18.73 5.24
N ALA A 137 2.82 19.86 4.57
CA ALA A 137 1.61 20.66 4.69
C ALA A 137 0.39 19.98 4.03
N GLY A 138 0.60 19.24 2.93
CA GLY A 138 -0.43 18.49 2.22
C GLY A 138 -0.38 16.98 2.44
N GLY A 139 -1.22 16.29 1.67
CA GLY A 139 -1.44 14.86 1.69
C GLY A 139 -2.12 14.39 0.42
N LEU A 140 -2.78 13.23 0.46
CA LEU A 140 -3.69 12.79 -0.63
C LEU A 140 -4.80 13.86 -0.81
N PRO A 141 -4.99 14.49 -1.98
CA PRO A 141 -5.93 15.60 -2.10
C PRO A 141 -7.39 15.24 -1.77
N GLU A 142 -8.12 16.14 -1.10
CA GLU A 142 -9.52 15.92 -0.65
C GLU A 142 -10.49 15.53 -1.78
N ASN A 143 -10.17 15.89 -3.03
CA ASN A 143 -10.97 15.57 -4.22
C ASN A 143 -10.68 14.19 -4.82
N GLU A 144 -9.71 13.44 -4.31
CA GLU A 144 -9.42 12.07 -4.76
C GLU A 144 -10.34 11.05 -4.06
N THR A 145 -11.20 10.40 -4.86
CA THR A 145 -12.11 9.36 -4.39
C THR A 145 -11.35 8.06 -4.12
N THR A 146 -11.35 7.60 -2.88
CA THR A 146 -10.75 6.32 -2.49
C THR A 146 -11.73 5.16 -2.61
N VAL A 147 -11.21 3.93 -2.70
CA VAL A 147 -11.97 2.68 -2.56
C VAL A 147 -12.72 2.60 -1.23
N ALA A 148 -12.16 3.18 -0.15
CA ALA A 148 -12.85 3.29 1.14
C ALA A 148 -14.10 4.17 1.03
N LYS A 149 -13.99 5.33 0.37
CA LYS A 149 -15.13 6.24 0.13
C LYS A 149 -16.19 5.60 -0.76
N VAL A 150 -15.81 4.91 -1.84
CA VAL A 150 -16.74 4.15 -2.70
C VAL A 150 -17.49 3.08 -1.91
N LEU A 151 -16.79 2.28 -1.09
CA LEU A 151 -17.41 1.22 -0.31
C LEU A 151 -18.30 1.78 0.82
N LEU A 152 -17.88 2.86 1.48
CA LEU A 152 -18.69 3.58 2.46
C LEU A 152 -20.01 4.07 1.86
N ASP A 153 -19.96 4.71 0.69
CA ASP A 153 -21.16 5.20 -0.02
C ASP A 153 -22.03 4.04 -0.55
N ALA A 154 -21.42 2.88 -0.83
CA ALA A 154 -22.12 1.61 -1.09
C ALA A 154 -22.64 0.91 0.18
N GLY A 155 -22.58 1.55 1.35
CA GLY A 155 -23.12 1.05 2.62
C GLY A 155 -22.29 -0.04 3.28
N TYR A 156 -20.96 -0.01 3.12
CA TYR A 156 -20.02 -0.82 3.90
C TYR A 156 -19.63 -0.10 5.19
N ARG A 157 -19.38 -0.86 6.25
CA ARG A 157 -18.57 -0.36 7.38
C ARG A 157 -17.10 -0.31 6.97
N THR A 158 -16.41 0.80 7.17
CA THR A 158 -15.02 0.97 6.69
C THR A 158 -14.05 1.22 7.84
N ALA A 159 -12.95 0.46 7.89
CA ALA A 159 -11.89 0.68 8.88
C ALA A 159 -10.49 0.46 8.31
N MET A 160 -9.53 1.15 8.91
CA MET A 160 -8.11 1.03 8.60
C MET A 160 -7.30 0.75 9.86
N PHE A 161 -6.27 -0.09 9.76
CA PHE A 161 -5.21 -0.15 10.76
C PHE A 161 -3.82 0.03 10.15
N GLY A 162 -2.90 0.56 10.95
CA GLY A 162 -1.48 0.71 10.63
C GLY A 162 -1.10 2.01 9.90
N LYS A 163 -0.10 1.94 9.02
CA LYS A 163 0.56 3.09 8.41
C LYS A 163 -0.33 3.78 7.37
N TRP A 164 -0.59 5.07 7.55
CA TRP A 164 -1.32 5.88 6.56
C TRP A 164 -0.38 6.42 5.47
N HIS A 165 0.55 7.29 5.86
CA HIS A 165 1.59 7.91 5.02
C HIS A 165 1.07 8.68 3.79
N LEU A 166 -0.08 9.33 3.93
CA LEU A 166 -0.73 10.15 2.89
C LEU A 166 -1.13 11.54 3.41
N GLY A 167 -0.32 12.11 4.30
CA GLY A 167 -0.56 13.38 5.00
C GLY A 167 -1.32 13.22 6.31
N LEU A 168 -1.18 14.21 7.21
CA LEU A 168 -1.82 14.23 8.53
C LEU A 168 -2.59 15.53 8.82
N THR A 169 -2.34 16.55 8.01
CA THR A 169 -3.01 17.85 8.07
C THR A 169 -4.50 17.73 7.74
N LYS A 170 -5.27 18.79 8.05
CA LYS A 170 -6.71 18.85 7.81
C LYS A 170 -7.04 18.48 6.36
N GLY A 171 -8.00 17.58 6.16
CA GLY A 171 -8.42 17.11 4.84
C GLY A 171 -7.71 15.84 4.37
N HIS A 172 -6.56 15.51 4.96
CA HIS A 172 -5.70 14.41 4.50
C HIS A 172 -5.69 13.18 5.43
N HIS A 173 -6.52 13.17 6.47
CA HIS A 173 -6.59 12.08 7.43
C HIS A 173 -7.35 10.87 6.87
N PRO A 174 -7.10 9.60 7.26
CA PRO A 174 -7.87 8.43 6.81
C PRO A 174 -9.41 8.61 6.90
N LEU A 175 -9.86 9.31 7.94
CA LEU A 175 -11.28 9.60 8.19
C LEU A 175 -11.88 10.66 7.24
N ASP A 176 -11.05 11.52 6.62
CA ASP A 176 -11.48 12.42 5.55
C ASP A 176 -11.62 11.65 4.22
N HIS A 177 -10.87 10.56 4.05
CA HIS A 177 -10.87 9.69 2.85
C HIS A 177 -11.72 8.42 2.98
N GLY A 178 -12.84 8.47 3.73
CA GLY A 178 -13.87 7.42 3.70
C GLY A 178 -13.67 6.24 4.65
N PHE A 179 -12.69 6.25 5.56
CA PHE A 179 -12.64 5.30 6.68
C PHE A 179 -13.45 5.81 7.87
N GLN A 180 -14.32 4.99 8.47
CA GLN A 180 -15.09 5.37 9.66
C GLN A 180 -14.27 5.21 10.96
N SER A 181 -13.37 4.24 11.00
CA SER A 181 -12.48 3.96 12.15
C SER A 181 -11.03 3.81 11.72
N TYR A 182 -10.10 4.31 12.54
CA TYR A 182 -8.66 4.20 12.31
C TYR A 182 -7.89 3.88 13.60
N LEU A 183 -6.88 3.00 13.51
CA LEU A 183 -5.84 2.86 14.52
C LEU A 183 -4.47 2.65 13.87
N GLY A 184 -3.51 3.56 14.04
CA GLY A 184 -2.17 3.34 13.52
C GLY A 184 -1.24 4.55 13.58
N VAL A 185 -0.18 4.49 12.76
CA VAL A 185 0.83 5.55 12.65
C VAL A 185 0.60 6.38 11.38
N PRO A 186 0.69 7.72 11.44
CA PRO A 186 0.40 8.58 10.30
C PRO A 186 1.47 8.53 9.19
N TYR A 187 2.68 8.05 9.48
CA TYR A 187 3.83 7.97 8.59
C TYR A 187 4.75 6.79 9.00
N SER A 188 5.90 6.61 8.35
CA SER A 188 6.84 5.50 8.62
C SER A 188 7.37 5.46 10.07
N LEU A 189 7.82 4.27 10.52
CA LEU A 189 8.30 4.06 11.89
C LEU A 189 9.65 4.74 12.20
N ASP A 190 10.46 5.00 11.18
CA ASP A 190 11.73 5.74 11.24
C ASP A 190 11.55 7.28 11.23
N MET A 191 10.35 7.76 10.90
CA MET A 191 10.01 9.19 10.86
C MET A 191 9.60 9.73 12.24
N GLY A 192 10.24 9.25 13.32
CA GLY A 192 10.07 9.77 14.67
C GLY A 192 10.91 9.02 15.71
N CYS A 193 11.08 9.62 16.90
CA CYS A 193 11.74 8.95 18.03
C CYS A 193 10.83 7.87 18.64
N THR A 194 11.40 6.72 19.01
CA THR A 194 10.67 5.51 19.44
C THR A 194 11.19 4.88 20.75
N ASN A 195 12.26 5.41 21.34
CA ASN A 195 12.89 4.84 22.55
C ASN A 195 12.22 5.28 23.88
N PRO A 196 12.31 4.43 24.92
CA PRO A 196 12.51 4.89 26.30
C PRO A 196 13.68 4.14 26.98
N PRO A 197 14.32 4.74 28.01
CA PRO A 197 13.86 4.40 29.36
C PRO A 197 13.80 5.61 30.31
N GLY A 198 12.71 5.68 31.09
CA GLY A 198 12.54 6.69 32.15
C GLY A 198 11.83 7.96 31.69
N VAL A 199 10.52 7.99 31.93
CA VAL A 199 9.66 9.18 32.18
C VAL A 199 10.08 10.51 31.51
N ASN A 200 9.31 10.93 30.50
CA ASN A 200 9.51 12.19 29.76
C ASN A 200 9.94 13.41 30.60
N ILE A 201 10.82 14.22 29.99
CA ILE A 201 11.34 15.55 30.37
C ILE A 201 12.67 15.46 31.15
N PRO A 202 13.81 15.96 30.61
CA PRO A 202 13.99 16.72 29.36
C PRO A 202 14.08 15.86 28.06
N MET A 203 14.40 16.51 26.93
CA MET A 203 14.15 16.10 25.53
C MET A 203 14.86 14.84 25.02
N CYS A 204 14.26 14.23 23.98
CA CYS A 204 14.89 13.28 23.07
C CYS A 204 16.17 13.85 22.42
N PRO A 205 17.36 13.25 22.66
CA PRO A 205 18.51 13.41 21.79
C PRO A 205 18.33 12.50 20.56
N GLY A 206 18.87 12.90 19.41
CA GLY A 206 18.72 12.14 18.16
C GLY A 206 19.46 10.80 18.17
N CYS A 207 19.33 10.04 17.07
CA CYS A 207 20.26 8.97 16.75
C CYS A 207 21.71 9.45 16.90
N GLU A 208 22.61 8.58 17.37
CA GLU A 208 24.02 8.94 17.50
C GLU A 208 24.56 9.40 16.13
N MET A 209 24.76 10.71 15.99
CA MET A 209 25.47 11.30 14.85
C MET A 209 26.95 10.98 14.97
N GLY A 210 27.29 9.71 14.76
CA GLY A 210 28.63 9.32 14.38
C GLY A 210 28.95 10.03 13.07
N TYR A 211 29.98 10.89 13.10
CA TYR A 211 30.48 11.65 11.95
C TYR A 211 30.84 10.76 10.74
N ASP A 212 30.96 9.44 10.96
CA ASP A 212 31.29 8.36 10.01
C ASP A 212 30.06 7.79 9.25
N MET A 213 28.83 8.25 9.53
CA MET A 213 27.62 7.68 8.93
C MET A 213 27.10 8.39 7.66
N TYR A 214 27.52 9.64 7.40
CA TYR A 214 27.17 10.33 6.15
C TYR A 214 27.73 9.60 4.91
N ASP A 215 28.82 8.85 5.09
CA ASP A 215 29.52 8.07 4.05
C ASP A 215 28.90 6.67 3.82
N ARG A 216 27.84 6.29 4.57
CA ARG A 216 27.26 4.93 4.54
C ARG A 216 25.78 4.86 4.15
N GLY A 217 25.15 5.97 3.78
CA GLY A 217 23.80 5.99 3.19
C GLY A 217 22.64 5.51 4.08
N LEU A 218 22.87 5.29 5.37
CA LEU A 218 21.86 4.85 6.32
C LEU A 218 21.05 6.06 6.84
N LEU A 219 19.83 6.25 6.32
CA LEU A 219 18.87 7.16 6.94
C LEU A 219 18.60 6.70 8.39
N GLN A 220 18.94 7.56 9.36
CA GLN A 220 18.61 7.37 10.76
C GLN A 220 17.77 8.55 11.29
N CYS A 221 16.90 8.25 12.25
CA CYS A 221 15.68 8.99 12.57
C CYS A 221 15.81 10.52 12.52
N VAL A 222 15.09 11.14 11.58
CA VAL A 222 15.36 12.51 11.09
C VAL A 222 14.64 13.61 11.93
N GLN A 223 13.95 13.26 13.02
CA GLN A 223 12.87 14.08 13.57
C GLN A 223 12.96 14.26 15.10
N ASN A 224 12.91 15.51 15.57
CA ASN A 224 12.79 15.88 17.00
C ASN A 224 11.41 15.57 17.62
N ILE A 225 10.66 14.62 17.05
CA ILE A 225 9.25 14.37 17.33
C ILE A 225 9.10 12.88 17.63
N ALA A 226 8.51 12.57 18.78
CA ALA A 226 8.15 11.21 19.14
C ALA A 226 7.04 10.67 18.20
N LEU A 227 7.18 9.45 17.69
CA LEU A 227 6.24 8.84 16.75
C LEU A 227 4.87 8.59 17.42
N PRO A 228 3.74 9.13 16.93
CA PRO A 228 2.43 8.94 17.57
C PRO A 228 1.69 7.69 17.06
N LEU A 229 1.04 6.99 17.98
CA LEU A 229 -0.10 6.11 17.68
C LEU A 229 -1.39 6.93 17.77
N ILE A 230 -2.17 6.90 16.70
CA ILE A 230 -3.42 7.65 16.56
C ILE A 230 -4.58 6.65 16.54
N SER A 231 -5.62 6.92 17.34
CA SER A 231 -6.92 6.28 17.26
C SER A 231 -7.96 7.31 16.82
N ASN A 232 -8.61 7.06 15.69
CA ASN A 232 -9.42 8.04 14.97
C ASN A 232 -8.65 9.35 14.78
N ARG A 233 -9.01 10.47 15.43
CA ARG A 233 -8.26 11.74 15.33
C ARG A 233 -7.46 12.09 16.60
N THR A 234 -7.33 11.13 17.52
CA THR A 234 -6.75 11.33 18.86
C THR A 234 -5.42 10.62 18.96
N ILE A 235 -4.36 11.34 19.37
CA ILE A 235 -3.10 10.71 19.77
C ILE A 235 -3.35 9.94 21.06
N VAL A 236 -3.21 8.62 21.02
CA VAL A 236 -3.41 7.73 22.19
C VAL A 236 -2.09 7.32 22.83
N GLN A 237 -0.97 7.44 22.12
CA GLN A 237 0.36 7.14 22.65
C GLN A 237 1.44 7.87 21.84
N GLN A 238 2.39 8.52 22.50
CA GLN A 238 3.51 9.22 21.85
C GLN A 238 4.69 9.33 22.85
N PRO A 239 5.86 8.70 22.60
CA PRO A 239 6.16 7.79 21.50
C PRO A 239 5.32 6.50 21.57
N VAL A 240 5.00 5.94 20.41
CA VAL A 240 4.40 4.61 20.29
C VAL A 240 5.36 3.53 20.78
N LYS A 241 4.80 2.56 21.49
CA LYS A 241 5.45 1.32 21.93
C LYS A 241 5.44 0.34 20.77
N LEU A 242 6.53 0.30 20.02
CA LEU A 242 6.67 -0.59 18.86
C LEU A 242 6.49 -2.05 19.27
N GLU A 243 6.95 -2.42 20.47
CA GLU A 243 6.76 -3.74 21.10
C GLU A 243 5.31 -4.02 21.53
N LYS A 244 4.32 -3.22 21.11
CA LYS A 244 2.89 -3.48 21.29
C LYS A 244 2.05 -3.16 20.05
N ILE A 245 2.66 -2.67 18.97
CA ILE A 245 1.92 -2.15 17.81
C ILE A 245 1.22 -3.29 17.06
N SER A 246 1.87 -4.44 16.91
CA SER A 246 1.35 -5.65 16.27
C SER A 246 0.13 -6.20 17.01
N SER A 247 0.25 -6.39 18.32
CA SER A 247 -0.89 -6.71 19.19
C SER A 247 -2.04 -5.70 19.07
N ALA A 248 -1.78 -4.39 19.12
CA ALA A 248 -2.81 -3.36 19.05
C ALA A 248 -3.55 -3.35 17.70
N MET A 249 -2.83 -3.48 16.58
CA MET A 249 -3.41 -3.61 15.24
C MET A 249 -4.34 -4.82 15.14
N ALA A 250 -3.90 -5.99 15.64
CA ALA A 250 -4.72 -7.20 15.60
C ALA A 250 -5.96 -7.11 16.51
N TYR A 251 -5.85 -6.53 17.72
CA TYR A 251 -7.02 -6.31 18.57
C TYR A 251 -8.05 -5.40 17.92
N PHE A 252 -7.63 -4.30 17.27
CA PHE A 252 -8.54 -3.43 16.53
C PHE A 252 -9.22 -4.15 15.36
N ALA A 253 -8.46 -4.96 14.61
CA ALA A 253 -9.01 -5.73 13.50
C ALA A 253 -10.03 -6.80 13.96
N GLU A 254 -9.73 -7.54 15.03
CA GLU A 254 -10.66 -8.48 15.65
C GLU A 254 -11.92 -7.77 16.17
N ASP A 255 -11.74 -6.68 16.93
CA ASP A 255 -12.84 -5.89 17.50
C ASP A 255 -13.78 -5.37 16.41
N PHE A 256 -13.24 -4.77 15.35
CA PHE A 256 -14.03 -4.28 14.22
C PHE A 256 -14.85 -5.39 13.52
N ILE A 257 -14.28 -6.58 13.32
CA ILE A 257 -14.93 -7.72 12.68
C ILE A 257 -16.01 -8.37 13.58
N MET A 258 -15.84 -8.28 14.91
CA MET A 258 -16.76 -8.87 15.88
C MET A 258 -17.88 -7.89 16.29
N ASN A 259 -17.59 -6.60 16.51
CA ASN A 259 -18.52 -5.54 16.92
C ASN A 259 -19.44 -5.02 15.79
N ARG A 260 -19.62 -5.82 14.74
CA ARG A 260 -20.73 -5.71 13.78
C ARG A 260 -21.84 -6.74 14.02
N TYR A 261 -21.68 -7.64 15.00
CA TYR A 261 -22.72 -8.58 15.37
C TYR A 261 -24.05 -7.87 15.68
N GLY A 262 -25.13 -8.29 15.01
CA GLY A 262 -26.44 -7.63 15.05
C GLY A 262 -26.79 -6.90 13.75
N ASN A 263 -25.81 -6.26 13.10
CA ASN A 263 -25.98 -5.65 11.79
C ASN A 263 -25.31 -6.54 10.71
N SER A 264 -26.09 -7.03 9.74
CA SER A 264 -25.56 -7.78 8.59
C SER A 264 -24.94 -6.88 7.51
N ASP A 265 -24.39 -5.73 7.90
CA ASP A 265 -23.68 -4.80 7.03
C ASP A 265 -22.34 -5.40 6.59
N PRO A 266 -21.98 -5.39 5.30
CA PRO A 266 -20.66 -5.82 4.86
C PRO A 266 -19.58 -4.84 5.38
N PHE A 267 -18.36 -5.31 5.57
CA PHE A 267 -17.24 -4.45 5.97
C PHE A 267 -16.11 -4.39 4.93
N PHE A 268 -15.40 -3.28 4.95
CA PHE A 268 -14.10 -3.09 4.32
C PHE A 268 -13.05 -2.84 5.40
N LEU A 269 -12.02 -3.70 5.45
CA LEU A 269 -10.90 -3.59 6.36
C LEU A 269 -9.61 -3.42 5.55
N TYR A 270 -8.96 -2.27 5.70
CA TYR A 270 -7.65 -2.00 5.13
C TYR A 270 -6.56 -2.15 6.20
N GLY A 271 -5.85 -3.27 6.16
CA GLY A 271 -4.69 -3.54 7.00
C GLY A 271 -3.42 -3.08 6.30
N ALA A 272 -2.87 -1.95 6.72
CA ALA A 272 -1.68 -1.36 6.14
C ALA A 272 -0.51 -1.51 7.12
N PHE A 273 0.17 -2.66 7.05
CA PHE A 273 1.19 -3.02 8.02
C PHE A 273 2.32 -1.98 8.12
N SER A 274 3.02 -2.01 9.26
CA SER A 274 4.26 -1.25 9.52
C SER A 274 5.43 -2.18 9.85
N GLN A 275 5.14 -3.47 10.03
CA GLN A 275 6.09 -4.58 10.16
C GLN A 275 6.93 -4.69 8.88
N ALA A 276 8.15 -5.22 9.01
CA ALA A 276 9.19 -5.30 7.97
C ALA A 276 9.78 -3.96 7.46
N HIS A 277 9.14 -2.81 7.69
CA HIS A 277 9.75 -1.49 7.51
C HIS A 277 10.67 -1.15 8.71
N VAL A 278 11.76 -0.42 8.46
CA VAL A 278 12.70 0.02 9.50
C VAL A 278 12.10 1.10 10.44
N PRO A 279 12.53 1.20 11.71
CA PRO A 279 13.42 0.28 12.42
C PRO A 279 12.74 -1.07 12.73
N LEU A 280 13.47 -2.16 12.46
CA LEU A 280 12.99 -3.51 12.77
C LEU A 280 13.05 -3.74 14.29
N LEU A 281 11.89 -3.81 14.93
CA LEU A 281 11.71 -4.07 16.36
C LEU A 281 10.48 -4.97 16.55
N THR A 282 10.58 -5.92 17.48
CA THR A 282 9.61 -7.03 17.66
C THR A 282 9.19 -7.15 19.12
N GLU A 283 8.01 -7.74 19.38
CA GLU A 283 7.47 -8.02 20.72
C GLU A 283 8.41 -8.89 21.59
N HIS A 284 9.36 -9.61 20.97
CA HIS A 284 10.28 -10.52 21.64
C HIS A 284 11.77 -10.11 21.58
N GLY A 285 12.10 -8.98 20.92
CA GLY A 285 13.36 -8.26 21.10
C GLY A 285 14.64 -9.08 20.82
N SER A 286 14.78 -9.67 19.63
CA SER A 286 16.02 -10.35 19.27
C SER A 286 17.16 -9.41 18.89
N ASN A 287 18.42 -9.85 19.08
CA ASN A 287 19.62 -9.06 18.79
C ASN A 287 20.28 -9.38 17.43
N GLN A 288 19.66 -10.23 16.59
CA GLN A 288 20.19 -10.64 15.28
C GLN A 288 19.31 -10.11 14.15
N LYS A 289 19.85 -9.24 13.27
CA LYS A 289 19.07 -8.50 12.25
C LYS A 289 18.13 -9.39 11.40
N GLU A 290 18.65 -10.48 10.84
CA GLU A 290 17.88 -11.44 10.03
C GLU A 290 16.75 -12.09 10.82
N LYS A 291 17.02 -12.43 12.08
CA LYS A 291 16.03 -12.98 13.00
C LYS A 291 14.94 -11.97 13.35
N VAL A 292 15.29 -10.70 13.56
CA VAL A 292 14.30 -9.64 13.82
C VAL A 292 13.42 -9.38 12.59
N PHE A 293 13.98 -9.37 11.37
CA PHE A 293 13.18 -9.26 10.14
C PHE A 293 12.17 -10.41 10.03
N ASN A 294 12.64 -11.65 10.17
CA ASN A 294 11.79 -12.85 10.16
C ASN A 294 10.75 -12.86 11.29
N GLU A 295 11.07 -12.34 12.47
CA GLU A 295 10.12 -12.13 13.57
C GLU A 295 9.04 -11.09 13.18
N THR A 296 9.37 -9.97 12.53
CA THR A 296 8.35 -9.02 12.06
C THR A 296 7.43 -9.62 10.98
N LEU A 297 7.95 -10.48 10.11
CA LEU A 297 7.14 -11.26 9.15
C LEU A 297 6.21 -12.25 9.86
N SER A 298 6.68 -12.89 10.93
CA SER A 298 5.88 -13.81 11.75
C SER A 298 4.79 -13.08 12.54
N GLU A 299 5.06 -11.88 13.07
CA GLU A 299 4.04 -11.02 13.68
C GLU A 299 2.97 -10.61 12.66
N MET A 300 3.37 -10.23 11.43
CA MET A 300 2.44 -9.95 10.34
C MET A 300 1.56 -11.17 10.01
N ASP A 301 2.15 -12.36 9.87
CA ASP A 301 1.44 -13.62 9.62
C ASP A 301 0.45 -13.97 10.75
N ASP A 302 0.78 -13.64 12.01
CA ASP A 302 -0.11 -13.81 13.16
C ASP A 302 -1.29 -12.83 13.14
N ILE A 303 -1.09 -11.56 12.76
CA ILE A 303 -2.20 -10.61 12.56
C ILE A 303 -3.16 -11.16 11.49
N VAL A 304 -2.65 -11.73 10.40
CA VAL A 304 -3.49 -12.39 9.37
C VAL A 304 -4.23 -13.60 9.94
N ARG A 305 -3.58 -14.44 10.76
CA ARG A 305 -4.21 -15.55 11.49
C ARG A 305 -5.40 -15.09 12.33
N ARG A 306 -5.21 -14.00 13.09
CA ARG A 306 -6.22 -13.41 13.98
C ARG A 306 -7.42 -12.87 13.20
N ILE A 307 -7.18 -12.17 12.10
CA ILE A 307 -8.24 -11.72 11.17
C ILE A 307 -9.06 -12.90 10.62
N LEU A 308 -8.40 -13.97 10.15
CA LEU A 308 -9.10 -15.16 9.63
C LEU A 308 -10.01 -15.80 10.70
N ILE A 309 -9.50 -15.94 11.93
CA ILE A 309 -10.26 -16.47 13.06
C ILE A 309 -11.45 -15.57 13.43
N ALA A 310 -11.28 -14.24 13.39
CA ALA A 310 -12.38 -13.30 13.64
C ALA A 310 -13.49 -13.41 12.56
N VAL A 311 -13.11 -13.54 11.29
CA VAL A 311 -14.07 -13.74 10.18
C VAL A 311 -14.85 -15.05 10.37
N GLU A 312 -14.17 -16.15 10.70
CA GLU A 312 -14.83 -17.45 10.93
C GLU A 312 -15.78 -17.41 12.13
N LYS A 313 -15.34 -16.81 13.26
CA LYS A 313 -16.18 -16.61 14.45
C LYS A 313 -17.40 -15.73 14.16
N SER A 314 -17.22 -14.61 13.47
CA SER A 314 -18.29 -13.68 13.10
C SER A 314 -19.35 -14.38 12.23
N ASN A 315 -18.92 -15.13 11.21
CA ASN A 315 -19.83 -15.95 10.39
C ASN A 315 -20.53 -17.08 11.20
N HIS A 316 -19.84 -17.73 12.13
CA HIS A 316 -20.47 -18.71 13.03
C HIS A 316 -21.56 -18.07 13.91
N MET A 317 -21.31 -16.86 14.43
CA MET A 317 -22.27 -16.11 15.25
C MET A 317 -23.48 -15.64 14.44
N LEU A 318 -23.28 -15.14 13.22
CA LEU A 318 -24.39 -14.81 12.29
C LEU A 318 -25.27 -16.03 12.04
N LYS A 319 -24.67 -17.18 11.70
CA LYS A 319 -25.38 -18.44 11.49
C LYS A 319 -26.19 -18.89 12.72
N LYS A 320 -25.61 -18.75 13.92
CA LYS A 320 -26.29 -19.07 15.19
C LYS A 320 -27.48 -18.13 15.49
N ALA A 321 -27.39 -16.87 15.06
CA ALA A 321 -28.45 -15.87 15.20
C ALA A 321 -29.55 -15.97 14.11
N GLY A 322 -29.44 -16.91 13.15
CA GLY A 322 -30.35 -16.99 12.01
C GLY A 322 -30.15 -15.90 10.95
N LEU A 323 -29.02 -15.18 11.01
CA LEU A 323 -28.66 -14.12 10.06
C LEU A 323 -27.85 -14.70 8.89
N PRO A 324 -27.92 -14.09 7.68
CA PRO A 324 -27.11 -14.50 6.55
C PRO A 324 -25.60 -14.41 6.84
N THR A 325 -24.86 -15.49 6.57
CA THR A 325 -23.39 -15.49 6.55
C THR A 325 -22.88 -14.74 5.32
N GLN A 326 -21.69 -14.15 5.41
CA GLN A 326 -21.09 -13.40 4.30
C GLN A 326 -19.79 -14.04 3.82
N GLU A 327 -19.65 -14.11 2.50
CA GLU A 327 -18.37 -14.34 1.84
C GLU A 327 -17.39 -13.24 2.26
N THR A 328 -16.11 -13.58 2.44
CA THR A 328 -15.07 -12.60 2.77
C THR A 328 -13.92 -12.78 1.81
N LEU A 329 -13.66 -11.74 1.03
CA LEU A 329 -12.63 -11.67 0.02
C LEU A 329 -11.39 -11.03 0.64
N ILE A 330 -10.28 -11.76 0.71
CA ILE A 330 -9.04 -11.33 1.35
C ILE A 330 -7.94 -11.24 0.29
N TRP A 331 -7.35 -10.06 0.13
CA TRP A 331 -6.23 -9.81 -0.77
C TRP A 331 -5.00 -9.43 0.02
N PHE A 332 -3.88 -10.10 -0.27
CA PHE A 332 -2.55 -9.70 0.16
C PHE A 332 -1.80 -9.16 -1.08
N LEU A 333 -1.31 -7.94 -1.01
CA LEU A 333 -1.09 -7.10 -2.20
C LEU A 333 0.34 -6.57 -2.35
N LYS A 334 0.98 -6.86 -3.51
CA LYS A 334 1.66 -5.87 -4.41
C LYS A 334 0.62 -4.98 -5.16
N THR A 335 0.80 -4.60 -6.44
CA THR A 335 -0.37 -4.32 -7.35
C THR A 335 -0.18 -4.97 -8.75
N ASN A 336 -0.88 -4.56 -9.81
CA ASN A 336 -1.28 -5.42 -10.93
C ASN A 336 -0.28 -5.68 -12.11
N VAL A 337 -0.67 -6.58 -13.04
CA VAL A 337 -0.16 -6.72 -14.42
C VAL A 337 -1.09 -6.00 -15.40
N GLU A 338 -0.52 -5.17 -16.28
CA GLU A 338 -1.24 -4.64 -17.45
C GLU A 338 -0.57 -5.07 -18.78
N ARG A 339 -1.27 -4.87 -19.90
CA ARG A 339 -0.63 -4.95 -21.23
C ARG A 339 0.44 -3.88 -21.41
N ILE A 340 0.29 -2.72 -20.77
CA ILE A 340 1.22 -1.60 -20.75
C ILE A 340 1.30 -1.14 -19.28
N MET A 341 2.40 -1.38 -18.60
CA MET A 341 2.64 -0.86 -17.26
C MET A 341 3.59 0.33 -17.34
N LEU A 342 3.18 1.42 -16.70
CA LEU A 342 4.00 2.62 -16.52
C LEU A 342 4.52 2.60 -15.08
N HIS A 343 5.83 2.64 -14.91
CA HIS A 343 6.47 2.68 -13.60
C HIS A 343 6.91 4.13 -13.35
N PRO A 344 6.09 4.97 -12.66
CA PRO A 344 6.55 6.29 -12.24
C PRO A 344 7.70 6.14 -11.24
N ASN A 345 8.72 6.98 -11.41
CA ASN A 345 9.83 7.11 -10.49
C ASN A 345 9.39 7.95 -9.29
N SER A 346 9.97 7.66 -8.13
CA SER A 346 9.69 8.36 -6.89
C SER A 346 11.00 8.61 -6.12
N GLY A 347 12.02 9.04 -6.86
CA GLY A 347 13.31 9.46 -6.31
C GLY A 347 14.33 8.33 -6.13
N ALA A 348 14.01 7.11 -6.60
CA ALA A 348 14.89 5.94 -6.45
C ALA A 348 16.04 5.93 -7.45
N SER A 349 15.81 6.41 -8.67
CA SER A 349 16.81 6.46 -9.76
C SER A 349 16.68 7.68 -10.68
N GLY A 350 15.76 8.60 -10.40
CA GLY A 350 15.40 9.69 -11.31
C GLY A 350 14.28 10.58 -10.73
N PRO A 351 13.81 11.59 -11.48
CA PRO A 351 12.94 12.65 -10.94
C PRO A 351 11.58 12.14 -10.43
N ASN A 352 11.08 12.72 -9.34
CA ASN A 352 9.79 12.36 -8.76
C ASN A 352 8.64 12.58 -9.76
N GLY A 353 7.89 11.52 -10.04
CA GLY A 353 6.74 11.53 -10.93
C GLY A 353 7.04 11.17 -12.38
N GLU A 354 8.28 11.29 -12.87
CA GLU A 354 8.61 10.92 -14.26
C GLU A 354 8.47 9.42 -14.51
N ILE A 355 8.17 8.99 -15.73
CA ILE A 355 8.06 7.55 -16.04
C ILE A 355 9.46 6.92 -16.14
N GLY A 356 9.86 6.18 -15.11
CA GLY A 356 11.16 5.52 -15.01
C GLY A 356 11.30 4.25 -15.84
N ALA A 357 10.20 3.53 -16.06
CA ALA A 357 10.17 2.37 -16.95
C ALA A 357 8.78 2.18 -17.59
N VAL A 358 8.76 1.55 -18.77
CA VAL A 358 7.53 1.13 -19.47
C VAL A 358 7.65 -0.33 -19.85
N ARG A 359 6.72 -1.17 -19.36
CA ARG A 359 6.65 -2.59 -19.71
C ARG A 359 5.45 -2.86 -20.60
N ILE A 360 5.67 -3.50 -21.75
CA ILE A 360 4.59 -3.95 -22.66
C ILE A 360 4.72 -5.46 -22.88
N GLY A 361 3.79 -6.23 -22.29
CA GLY A 361 3.86 -7.69 -22.28
C GLY A 361 5.10 -8.21 -21.52
N SER A 362 5.96 -8.96 -22.21
CA SER A 362 7.22 -9.48 -21.64
C SER A 362 8.39 -8.51 -21.74
N TYR A 363 8.29 -7.43 -22.50
CA TYR A 363 9.39 -6.50 -22.73
C TYR A 363 9.28 -5.26 -21.85
N LYS A 364 10.40 -4.77 -21.31
CA LYS A 364 10.47 -3.60 -20.42
C LYS A 364 11.57 -2.64 -20.87
N ALA A 365 11.21 -1.38 -21.14
CA ALA A 365 12.13 -0.27 -21.33
C ALA A 365 12.40 0.41 -19.98
N VAL A 366 13.67 0.68 -19.66
CA VAL A 366 14.10 1.41 -18.48
C VAL A 366 14.81 2.69 -18.93
N PHE A 367 14.29 3.83 -18.48
CA PHE A 367 14.77 5.18 -18.84
C PHE A 367 15.76 5.73 -17.81
N TYR A 368 15.65 5.29 -16.55
CA TYR A 368 16.51 5.73 -15.46
C TYR A 368 16.96 4.55 -14.60
N THR A 369 18.26 4.29 -14.55
CA THR A 369 18.87 3.30 -13.65
C THR A 369 19.59 4.01 -12.49
N GLY A 370 19.77 3.32 -11.37
CA GLY A 370 20.42 3.87 -10.19
C GLY A 370 20.25 2.94 -8.99
N GLY A 371 21.14 3.04 -8.02
CA GLY A 371 21.08 2.27 -6.78
C GLY A 371 20.34 3.06 -5.72
N ALA A 372 19.19 2.56 -5.28
CA ALA A 372 18.52 3.12 -4.11
C ALA A 372 19.39 2.85 -2.87
N ALA A 373 19.66 3.88 -2.06
CA ALA A 373 20.49 3.76 -0.86
C ALA A 373 19.97 2.69 0.13
N SER A 374 18.65 2.43 0.12
CA SER A 374 17.99 1.34 0.84
C SER A 374 18.49 -0.07 0.48
N CYS A 375 19.11 -0.26 -0.69
CA CYS A 375 19.65 -1.54 -1.15
C CYS A 375 21.11 -1.78 -0.72
N GLY A 376 21.66 -0.98 0.20
CA GLY A 376 23.01 -1.18 0.76
C GLY A 376 24.16 -0.71 -0.15
N GLY A 377 23.85 0.00 -1.24
CA GLY A 377 24.83 0.61 -2.12
C GLY A 377 24.23 1.77 -2.91
N TYR A 378 25.02 2.83 -3.12
CA TYR A 378 24.65 3.95 -3.98
C TYR A 378 25.33 3.80 -5.34
N THR A 379 24.57 3.41 -6.36
CA THR A 379 24.97 3.58 -7.76
C THR A 379 24.38 4.91 -8.24
N PRO A 380 25.20 5.87 -8.72
CA PRO A 380 24.68 7.14 -9.22
C PRO A 380 23.56 6.95 -10.27
N PRO A 381 22.54 7.81 -10.29
CA PRO A 381 21.54 7.82 -11.35
C PRO A 381 22.16 7.96 -12.75
N GLU A 382 21.77 7.07 -13.66
CA GLU A 382 22.10 7.17 -15.09
C GLU A 382 20.83 7.44 -15.92
N ASP A 383 20.93 8.43 -16.80
CA ASP A 383 19.86 8.84 -17.72
C ASP A 383 20.00 8.14 -19.08
N HIS A 384 19.09 7.19 -19.32
CA HIS A 384 18.94 6.46 -20.58
C HIS A 384 17.76 6.98 -21.41
N SER A 385 17.19 8.16 -21.11
CA SER A 385 16.00 8.72 -21.78
C SER A 385 16.07 8.73 -23.31
N ARG A 386 17.28 8.94 -23.87
CA ARG A 386 17.54 8.93 -25.32
C ARG A 386 17.71 7.53 -25.92
N ASN A 387 18.25 6.58 -25.15
CA ASN A 387 18.51 5.19 -25.59
C ASN A 387 18.16 4.22 -24.44
N PRO A 388 16.87 3.97 -24.15
CA PRO A 388 16.46 3.19 -22.99
C PRO A 388 17.00 1.76 -23.03
N LEU A 389 17.32 1.19 -21.87
CA LEU A 389 17.68 -0.23 -21.76
C LEU A 389 16.40 -1.06 -21.94
N VAL A 390 16.44 -2.09 -22.79
CA VAL A 390 15.25 -2.91 -23.09
C VAL A 390 15.51 -4.37 -22.73
N PHE A 391 14.73 -4.92 -21.81
CA PHE A 391 14.83 -6.30 -21.34
C PHE A 391 13.65 -7.15 -21.85
N ASN A 392 13.82 -8.48 -21.90
CA ASN A 392 12.74 -9.44 -22.18
C ASN A 392 12.55 -10.36 -20.98
N LEU A 393 11.66 -9.99 -20.07
CA LEU A 393 11.40 -10.64 -18.78
C LEU A 393 10.90 -12.09 -18.89
N ALA A 394 10.49 -12.54 -20.08
CA ALA A 394 10.15 -13.94 -20.33
C ALA A 394 11.37 -14.87 -20.42
N VAL A 395 12.58 -14.33 -20.61
CA VAL A 395 13.85 -15.09 -20.65
C VAL A 395 14.88 -14.53 -19.67
N ASP A 396 14.84 -13.22 -19.41
CA ASP A 396 15.69 -12.50 -18.46
C ASP A 396 14.81 -11.76 -17.44
N PRO A 397 14.19 -12.46 -16.47
CA PRO A 397 13.37 -11.85 -15.43
C PRO A 397 14.20 -11.02 -14.43
N ALA A 398 15.53 -11.16 -14.45
CA ALA A 398 16.47 -10.44 -13.59
C ALA A 398 16.93 -9.09 -14.16
N GLU A 399 16.57 -8.76 -15.41
CA GLU A 399 16.98 -7.53 -16.11
C GLU A 399 18.52 -7.41 -16.22
N SER A 400 19.16 -8.53 -16.53
CA SER A 400 20.61 -8.70 -16.58
C SER A 400 21.22 -8.47 -17.97
N GLU A 401 20.48 -8.73 -19.06
CA GLU A 401 20.98 -8.65 -20.44
C GLU A 401 20.07 -7.77 -21.32
N PRO A 402 20.40 -6.47 -21.49
CA PRO A 402 19.61 -5.58 -22.33
C PRO A 402 19.78 -5.93 -23.82
N LEU A 403 18.67 -5.86 -24.57
CA LEU A 403 18.66 -6.00 -26.02
C LEU A 403 19.56 -4.95 -26.69
N SER A 404 20.34 -5.38 -27.68
CA SER A 404 21.14 -4.46 -28.49
C SER A 404 20.25 -3.42 -29.21
N PRO A 405 20.58 -2.11 -29.14
CA PRO A 405 19.96 -1.06 -29.95
C PRO A 405 20.14 -1.23 -31.47
N LEU A 406 20.98 -2.17 -31.92
CA LEU A 406 21.11 -2.53 -33.34
C LEU A 406 20.07 -3.59 -33.78
N SER A 407 19.29 -4.14 -32.86
CA SER A 407 18.32 -5.20 -33.16
C SER A 407 16.97 -4.66 -33.63
N GLU A 408 16.33 -5.33 -34.59
CA GLU A 408 14.98 -5.01 -35.04
C GLU A 408 13.95 -5.08 -33.89
N LYS A 409 14.12 -6.06 -32.97
CA LYS A 409 13.26 -6.23 -31.79
C LYS A 409 13.27 -5.01 -30.87
N TYR A 410 14.44 -4.38 -30.68
CA TYR A 410 14.58 -3.16 -29.90
C TYR A 410 13.71 -2.03 -30.50
N TRP A 411 13.87 -1.73 -31.78
CA TRP A 411 13.11 -0.67 -32.45
C TRP A 411 11.62 -0.96 -32.60
N TRP A 412 11.26 -2.22 -32.85
CA TRP A 412 9.86 -2.67 -32.83
C TRP A 412 9.22 -2.37 -31.47
N PHE A 413 9.87 -2.72 -30.36
CA PHE A 413 9.36 -2.47 -29.02
C PHE A 413 9.35 -0.97 -28.68
N MET A 414 10.41 -0.24 -28.97
CA MET A 414 10.49 1.21 -28.74
C MET A 414 9.42 2.00 -29.49
N SER A 415 8.96 1.52 -30.67
CA SER A 415 7.81 2.11 -31.36
C SER A 415 6.51 1.99 -30.55
N LYS A 416 6.31 0.88 -29.81
CA LYS A 416 5.16 0.67 -28.94
C LYS A 416 5.24 1.51 -27.68
N VAL A 417 6.43 1.60 -27.09
CA VAL A 417 6.71 2.43 -25.91
C VAL A 417 6.48 3.92 -26.22
N THR A 418 6.94 4.39 -27.38
CA THR A 418 6.75 5.79 -27.82
C THR A 418 5.27 6.14 -27.95
N ASN A 419 4.48 5.28 -28.59
CA ASN A 419 3.03 5.48 -28.73
C ASN A 419 2.33 5.45 -27.35
N ALA A 420 2.66 4.47 -26.51
CA ALA A 420 2.09 4.32 -25.17
C ALA A 420 2.36 5.55 -24.27
N LEU A 421 3.59 6.08 -24.29
CA LEU A 421 3.94 7.31 -23.57
C LEU A 421 3.23 8.52 -24.15
N SER A 422 3.14 8.63 -25.48
CA SER A 422 2.41 9.73 -26.14
C SER A 422 0.93 9.73 -25.73
N ASP A 423 0.25 8.60 -25.82
CA ASP A 423 -1.15 8.44 -25.40
C ASP A 423 -1.33 8.77 -23.91
N PHE A 424 -0.42 8.31 -23.06
CA PHE A 424 -0.44 8.59 -21.63
C PHE A 424 -0.26 10.08 -21.32
N TYR A 425 0.78 10.74 -21.84
CA TYR A 425 1.02 12.17 -21.60
C TYR A 425 -0.07 13.05 -22.21
N MET A 426 -0.66 12.65 -23.35
CA MET A 426 -1.85 13.31 -23.89
C MET A 426 -3.07 13.14 -22.97
N SER A 427 -3.25 11.97 -22.36
CA SER A 427 -4.32 11.72 -21.39
C SER A 427 -4.13 12.48 -20.06
N LEU A 428 -2.91 12.89 -19.70
CA LEU A 428 -2.66 13.74 -18.53
C LEU A 428 -3.05 15.20 -18.79
N LYS A 429 -2.78 15.73 -20.01
CA LYS A 429 -3.12 17.11 -20.39
C LYS A 429 -4.62 17.43 -20.39
N VAL A 430 -5.46 16.41 -20.39
CA VAL A 430 -6.94 16.51 -20.41
C VAL A 430 -7.60 15.90 -19.17
N ASP A 431 -6.82 15.35 -18.24
CA ASP A 431 -7.31 14.86 -16.95
C ASP A 431 -7.36 16.02 -15.95
N ASN A 432 -8.27 15.91 -14.98
CA ASN A 432 -8.25 16.80 -13.83
C ASN A 432 -7.23 16.24 -12.82
N THR A 433 -5.96 16.60 -13.02
CA THR A 433 -4.86 16.19 -12.15
C THR A 433 -4.99 16.89 -10.80
N SER A 434 -5.09 16.11 -9.72
CA SER A 434 -5.09 16.63 -8.36
C SER A 434 -3.68 17.11 -7.97
N VAL A 435 -3.62 18.12 -7.11
CA VAL A 435 -2.36 18.76 -6.71
C VAL A 435 -2.13 18.55 -5.22
N THR A 436 -0.93 18.10 -4.89
CA THR A 436 -0.47 17.85 -3.53
C THR A 436 0.51 18.95 -3.11
N ASP A 437 0.32 19.52 -1.92
CA ASP A 437 1.30 20.43 -1.32
C ASP A 437 2.40 19.65 -0.57
N TYR A 438 3.65 19.80 -1.02
CA TYR A 438 4.84 19.19 -0.43
C TYR A 438 5.67 20.16 0.42
N SER A 439 5.20 21.40 0.62
CA SER A 439 5.84 22.36 1.51
C SER A 439 5.85 21.87 2.97
N VAL A 440 6.75 22.42 3.78
CA VAL A 440 6.87 22.09 5.21
C VAL A 440 6.09 23.11 6.05
N ASN A 441 5.31 22.63 7.02
CA ASN A 441 4.52 23.43 7.94
C ASN A 441 4.73 22.95 9.38
N ASP A 442 5.31 23.80 10.22
CA ASP A 442 5.56 23.48 11.64
C ASP A 442 4.27 23.18 12.44
N MET A 443 3.10 23.66 12.00
CA MET A 443 1.82 23.34 12.65
C MET A 443 1.25 21.96 12.27
N ALA A 444 1.81 21.28 11.26
CA ALA A 444 1.41 19.92 10.88
C ALA A 444 1.88 18.85 11.89
N LYS A 445 2.85 19.21 12.75
CA LYS A 445 3.55 18.30 13.67
C LYS A 445 2.59 17.79 14.76
N PRO A 446 2.30 16.48 14.83
CA PRO A 446 1.36 15.93 15.80
C PRO A 446 1.88 16.11 17.24
N CYS A 447 1.09 16.83 18.04
CA CYS A 447 1.50 17.37 19.33
C CYS A 447 0.64 16.79 20.47
N CYS A 448 1.30 16.20 21.47
CA CYS A 448 0.71 15.75 22.73
C CYS A 448 1.37 16.52 23.88
N SER A 449 0.67 17.48 24.49
CA SER A 449 1.20 18.28 25.60
C SER A 449 0.11 18.59 26.62
N ARG A 450 0.38 18.27 27.89
CA ARG A 450 -0.54 18.53 29.02
C ARG A 450 -0.79 20.02 29.28
N GLU A 451 0.10 20.89 28.80
CA GLU A 451 0.07 22.33 29.05
C GLU A 451 -0.45 23.13 27.84
N SER A 452 -0.43 22.54 26.64
CA SER A 452 -0.95 23.19 25.44
C SER A 452 -2.44 22.92 25.26
N HIS A 453 -3.24 23.99 25.25
CA HIS A 453 -4.68 23.96 25.04
C HIS A 453 -5.08 23.40 23.65
N VAL A 454 -4.16 23.39 22.68
CA VAL A 454 -4.33 22.86 21.32
C VAL A 454 -3.94 21.37 21.21
N CYS A 455 -3.06 20.87 22.10
CA CYS A 455 -2.41 19.55 21.97
C CYS A 455 -2.91 18.52 22.99
N ARG A 456 -4.22 18.27 23.07
CA ARG A 456 -4.80 17.42 24.13
C ARG A 456 -4.63 15.92 23.84
N CYS A 457 -4.11 15.20 24.83
CA CYS A 457 -4.21 13.74 24.92
C CYS A 457 -5.23 13.34 26.01
N PRO A 458 -5.96 12.22 25.88
CA PRO A 458 -6.94 11.79 26.88
C PRO A 458 -6.30 11.48 28.24
N TRP A 459 -7.05 11.75 29.29
CA TRP A 459 -6.74 11.24 30.63
C TRP A 459 -7.33 9.83 30.74
N ASP A 460 -6.48 8.85 31.06
CA ASP A 460 -6.81 7.57 31.69
C ASP A 460 -7.77 6.59 30.95
N MET A 461 -7.34 6.01 29.82
CA MET A 461 -7.76 4.69 29.28
C MET A 461 -6.62 4.16 28.38
N ILE A 462 -6.05 2.95 28.48
CA ILE A 462 -6.38 1.70 29.20
C ILE A 462 -5.19 1.26 30.06
#